data_AF-A0A1H9LWD1-F1
#
_entry.id   AF-A0A1H9LWD1-F1
#
_cell.length_a   1.000
_cell.length_b   1.000
_cell.length_c   1.000
_cell.angle_alpha   90.00
_cell.angle_beta   90.00
_cell.angle_gamma   90.00
#
_symmetry.space_group_name_H-M   'P 1'
#
loop_
_entity.id
_entity.type
_entity.pdbx_description
1 polymer ?
#
loop_
_entity_poly.entity_id
_entity_poly.type
_entity_poly.pdbx_seq_one_letter_code
_entity_poly.pdbx_strand_id
1 'polypeptide(L)'
;MKKYTFLLLSCLLVVSMTTLSAQQWDGPDNTVNSIYRTGRVGIGVTSPLQSLHLSGNLRLEGTTILFGNNLRLTKNGTTGLGLRSDHPSNSQLVLRDSLNQALGRLIGYRTTIGDIMALRDSENKNFVMNYNTANYKFTSLLVNNKSILSARLYDEGTPEETRRVGVGTSSPRRNLDVRGSAIVDHLYVGTNSAGGFDTDEYKMFVDGKAAFEEVRVQLSQNWGDYVFAPEYELRSLADLRAYIEAYGHLPNIPSAAEMEDGMEVSDIVHRQMVTIEELTLYTLQQQKEIDELKAQVQELMKVVKATAEK
;
A
#
# COMPACT_ATOMS: atom_id res chain seq x y z
N MET A 1 -89.79 -53.75 -13.93
CA MET A 1 -88.59 -53.68 -13.07
C MET A 1 -87.24 -54.05 -13.74
N LYS A 2 -87.16 -54.29 -15.07
CA LYS A 2 -85.90 -54.72 -15.74
C LYS A 2 -85.06 -53.62 -16.42
N LYS A 3 -85.54 -52.36 -16.50
CA LYS A 3 -84.84 -51.26 -17.22
C LYS A 3 -83.87 -50.45 -16.34
N TYR A 4 -84.07 -50.44 -15.02
CA TYR A 4 -83.19 -49.71 -14.08
C TYR A 4 -81.96 -50.53 -13.66
N THR A 5 -82.01 -51.86 -13.79
CA THR A 5 -80.95 -52.76 -13.38
C THR A 5 -79.70 -52.62 -14.26
N PHE A 6 -79.86 -52.32 -15.55
CA PHE A 6 -78.73 -52.14 -16.47
C PHE A 6 -78.02 -50.79 -16.27
N LEU A 7 -78.78 -49.73 -15.96
CA LEU A 7 -78.24 -48.40 -15.68
C LEU A 7 -77.47 -48.36 -14.34
N LEU A 8 -77.95 -49.12 -13.34
CA LEU A 8 -77.25 -49.31 -12.07
C LEU A 8 -75.96 -50.13 -12.23
N LEU A 9 -75.95 -51.15 -13.08
CA LEU A 9 -74.75 -51.96 -13.35
C LEU A 9 -73.70 -51.17 -14.15
N SER A 10 -74.10 -50.33 -15.10
CA SER A 10 -73.17 -49.45 -15.81
C SER A 10 -72.58 -48.37 -14.91
N CYS A 11 -73.36 -47.82 -13.97
CA CYS A 11 -72.86 -46.84 -13.01
C CYS A 11 -71.85 -47.48 -12.03
N LEU A 12 -72.08 -48.72 -11.61
CA LEU A 12 -71.18 -49.47 -10.72
C LEU A 12 -69.85 -49.81 -11.40
N LEU A 13 -69.84 -50.09 -12.71
CA LEU A 13 -68.62 -50.39 -13.48
C LEU A 13 -67.76 -49.13 -13.72
N VAL A 14 -68.39 -47.96 -13.92
CA VAL A 14 -67.69 -46.68 -14.10
C VAL A 14 -67.06 -46.21 -12.79
N VAL A 15 -67.66 -46.51 -11.63
CA VAL A 15 -67.09 -46.21 -10.31
C VAL A 15 -65.88 -47.12 -9.99
N SER A 16 -65.77 -48.31 -10.58
CA SER A 16 -64.62 -49.21 -10.36
C SER A 16 -63.35 -48.86 -11.13
N MET A 17 -63.37 -47.87 -12.03
CA MET A 17 -62.20 -47.49 -12.86
C MET A 17 -61.49 -46.22 -12.39
N THR A 18 -61.89 -45.62 -11.27
CA THR A 18 -61.06 -44.60 -10.63
C THR A 18 -59.95 -45.29 -9.85
N THR A 19 -58.80 -45.49 -10.48
CA THR A 19 -57.58 -45.80 -9.72
C THR A 19 -57.34 -44.65 -8.75
N LEU A 20 -57.62 -44.86 -7.47
CA LEU A 20 -57.12 -43.98 -6.42
C LEU A 20 -55.59 -44.11 -6.45
N SER A 21 -54.93 -43.21 -7.17
CA SER A 21 -53.48 -43.05 -7.07
C SER A 21 -53.18 -42.35 -5.75
N ALA A 22 -53.23 -43.11 -4.65
CA ALA A 22 -52.62 -42.66 -3.41
C ALA A 22 -51.11 -42.59 -3.62
N GLN A 23 -50.50 -41.47 -3.24
CA GLN A 23 -49.06 -41.28 -3.35
C GLN A 23 -48.38 -42.13 -2.27
N GLN A 24 -48.03 -43.38 -2.60
CA GLN A 24 -47.42 -44.32 -1.66
C GLN A 24 -45.92 -44.03 -1.54
N TRP A 25 -45.45 -43.91 -0.30
CA TRP A 25 -44.03 -43.99 0.02
C TRP A 25 -43.74 -45.46 0.38
N ASP A 26 -42.67 -46.01 -0.17
CA ASP A 26 -42.24 -47.37 0.09
C ASP A 26 -41.40 -47.39 1.36
N GLY A 27 -41.71 -48.28 2.30
CA GLY A 27 -40.94 -48.43 3.52
C GLY A 27 -41.75 -49.09 4.65
N PRO A 28 -41.10 -49.49 5.75
CA PRO A 28 -41.79 -50.05 6.91
C PRO A 28 -42.54 -48.96 7.70
N ASP A 29 -43.66 -49.32 8.33
CA ASP A 29 -44.41 -48.46 9.26
C ASP A 29 -43.70 -48.33 10.63
N ASN A 30 -42.42 -47.95 10.62
CA ASN A 30 -41.65 -47.71 11.83
C ASN A 30 -40.76 -46.47 11.68
N THR A 31 -40.25 -45.99 12.81
CA THR A 31 -39.48 -44.74 12.89
C THR A 31 -37.98 -44.90 12.61
N VAL A 32 -37.51 -46.12 12.32
CA VAL A 32 -36.09 -46.46 12.30
C VAL A 32 -35.58 -46.93 10.94
N ASN A 33 -36.46 -47.37 10.05
CA ASN A 33 -36.10 -47.83 8.71
C ASN A 33 -36.26 -46.74 7.66
N SER A 34 -35.56 -46.91 6.54
CA SER A 34 -35.61 -45.96 5.42
C SER A 34 -36.97 -46.01 4.72
N ILE A 35 -37.53 -44.82 4.50
CA ILE A 35 -38.69 -44.60 3.64
C ILE A 35 -38.18 -43.99 2.34
N TYR A 36 -38.60 -44.51 1.18
CA TYR A 36 -38.18 -44.04 -0.13
C TYR A 36 -39.36 -43.99 -1.11
N ARG A 37 -39.16 -43.29 -2.23
CA ARG A 37 -40.15 -43.20 -3.31
C ARG A 37 -39.40 -43.11 -4.64
N THR A 38 -39.88 -43.80 -5.67
CA THR A 38 -39.35 -43.66 -7.02
C THR A 38 -39.92 -42.41 -7.70
N GLY A 39 -39.11 -41.73 -8.52
CA GLY A 39 -39.50 -40.50 -9.21
C GLY A 39 -39.29 -39.21 -8.40
N ARG A 40 -39.88 -38.10 -8.86
CA ARG A 40 -39.71 -36.78 -8.25
C ARG A 40 -40.70 -36.54 -7.12
N VAL A 41 -40.24 -35.92 -6.04
CA VAL A 41 -41.04 -35.51 -4.89
C VAL A 41 -41.25 -34.00 -4.94
N GLY A 42 -42.51 -33.57 -5.04
CA GLY A 42 -42.92 -32.17 -4.93
C GLY A 42 -43.56 -31.93 -3.57
N ILE A 43 -43.11 -30.91 -2.83
CA ILE A 43 -43.75 -30.44 -1.60
C ILE A 43 -44.15 -28.99 -1.84
N GLY A 44 -45.45 -28.69 -1.78
CA GLY A 44 -45.98 -27.36 -2.13
C GLY A 44 -45.88 -27.00 -3.63
N VAL A 45 -45.50 -27.95 -4.49
CA VAL A 45 -45.45 -27.80 -5.96
C VAL A 45 -46.13 -28.98 -6.65
N THR A 46 -46.87 -28.71 -7.72
CA THR A 46 -47.61 -29.73 -8.49
C THR A 46 -46.81 -30.30 -9.66
N SER A 47 -45.68 -29.69 -10.03
CA SER A 47 -44.81 -30.14 -11.14
C SER A 47 -43.34 -30.03 -10.73
N PRO A 48 -42.79 -31.02 -9.99
CA PRO A 48 -41.42 -30.97 -9.51
C PRO A 48 -40.39 -31.03 -10.66
N LEU A 49 -39.40 -30.13 -10.65
CA LEU A 49 -38.36 -30.02 -11.68
C LEU A 49 -37.10 -30.83 -11.37
N GLN A 50 -36.94 -31.25 -10.11
CA GLN A 50 -35.80 -32.01 -9.59
C GLN A 50 -36.31 -33.20 -8.77
N SER A 51 -35.42 -34.14 -8.40
CA SER A 51 -35.76 -35.31 -7.58
C SER A 51 -36.49 -34.93 -6.28
N LEU A 52 -36.15 -33.79 -5.70
CA LEU A 52 -36.93 -33.11 -4.67
C LEU A 52 -37.12 -31.65 -5.10
N HIS A 53 -38.37 -31.18 -5.16
CA HIS A 53 -38.71 -29.77 -5.39
C HIS A 53 -39.66 -29.31 -4.29
N LEU A 54 -39.21 -28.35 -3.50
CA LEU A 54 -39.98 -27.76 -2.41
C LEU A 54 -40.30 -26.30 -2.74
N SER A 55 -41.57 -25.94 -2.70
CA SER A 55 -42.01 -24.53 -2.63
C SER A 55 -42.22 -24.18 -1.16
N GLY A 56 -41.16 -23.67 -0.53
CA GLY A 56 -41.11 -23.40 0.90
C GLY A 56 -39.70 -23.57 1.47
N ASN A 57 -39.61 -23.60 2.80
CA ASN A 57 -38.34 -23.73 3.52
C ASN A 57 -38.04 -25.20 3.82
N LEU A 58 -36.82 -25.65 3.54
CA LEU A 58 -36.32 -26.97 3.95
C LEU A 58 -35.55 -26.83 5.26
N ARG A 59 -35.98 -27.54 6.32
CA ARG A 59 -35.24 -27.68 7.58
C ARG A 59 -34.60 -29.07 7.62
N LEU A 60 -33.28 -29.11 7.81
CA LEU A 60 -32.50 -30.34 7.98
C LEU A 60 -31.80 -30.27 9.34
N GLU A 61 -32.10 -31.20 10.25
CA GLU A 61 -31.57 -31.22 11.63
C GLU A 61 -30.38 -32.19 11.78
N GLY A 62 -29.48 -32.18 10.80
CA GLY A 62 -28.27 -33.01 10.79
C GLY A 62 -27.01 -32.22 11.15
N THR A 63 -26.01 -32.89 11.73
CA THR A 63 -24.68 -32.32 11.94
C THR A 63 -23.89 -32.14 10.63
N THR A 64 -24.25 -32.91 9.59
CA THR A 64 -23.65 -32.85 8.25
C THR A 64 -24.75 -32.93 7.19
N ILE A 65 -24.67 -32.06 6.17
CA ILE A 65 -25.53 -32.10 4.99
C ILE A 65 -24.65 -32.40 3.79
N LEU A 66 -24.91 -33.51 3.10
CA LEU A 66 -24.18 -33.94 1.91
C LEU A 66 -24.97 -33.54 0.66
N PHE A 67 -24.30 -32.87 -0.28
CA PHE A 67 -24.82 -32.62 -1.62
C PHE A 67 -24.02 -33.48 -2.62
N GLY A 68 -24.62 -33.79 -3.76
CA GLY A 68 -23.89 -34.42 -4.87
C GLY A 68 -22.84 -33.48 -5.47
N ASN A 69 -22.39 -33.78 -6.70
CA ASN A 69 -21.30 -33.04 -7.35
C ASN A 69 -21.52 -31.51 -7.45
N ASN A 70 -22.77 -31.05 -7.46
CA ASN A 70 -23.12 -29.64 -7.59
C ASN A 70 -24.16 -29.23 -6.54
N LEU A 71 -23.87 -28.17 -5.79
CA LEU A 71 -24.84 -27.38 -5.05
C LEU A 71 -25.10 -26.08 -5.82
N ARG A 72 -26.31 -25.88 -6.35
CA ARG A 72 -26.71 -24.65 -7.03
C ARG A 72 -27.84 -23.97 -6.26
N LEU A 73 -27.63 -22.73 -5.85
CA LEU A 73 -28.67 -21.87 -5.28
C LEU A 73 -29.16 -20.93 -6.40
N THR A 74 -30.45 -20.92 -6.70
CA THR A 74 -31.02 -20.07 -7.76
C THR A 74 -32.40 -19.58 -7.34
N LYS A 75 -32.64 -18.27 -7.44
CA LYS A 75 -33.93 -17.63 -7.20
C LYS A 75 -34.08 -16.44 -8.16
N ASN A 76 -35.31 -16.11 -8.55
CA ASN A 76 -35.61 -14.86 -9.23
C ASN A 76 -35.62 -13.70 -8.20
N GLY A 77 -34.42 -13.30 -7.74
CA GLY A 77 -34.18 -12.34 -6.67
C GLY A 77 -32.86 -12.60 -5.95
N THR A 78 -32.63 -11.96 -4.80
CA THR A 78 -31.40 -12.17 -4.03
C THR A 78 -31.27 -13.63 -3.58
N THR A 79 -30.18 -14.26 -4.00
CA THR A 79 -29.77 -15.60 -3.57
C THR A 79 -28.55 -15.44 -2.67
N GLY A 80 -28.56 -16.06 -1.48
CA GLY A 80 -27.45 -15.99 -0.54
C GLY A 80 -27.29 -17.28 0.24
N LEU A 81 -26.08 -17.52 0.76
CA LEU A 81 -25.77 -18.59 1.71
C LEU A 81 -25.55 -17.95 3.08
N GLY A 82 -26.52 -18.12 3.98
CA GLY A 82 -26.41 -17.70 5.38
C GLY A 82 -25.88 -18.84 6.23
N LEU A 83 -24.86 -18.57 7.05
CA LEU A 83 -24.40 -19.47 8.10
C LEU A 83 -24.75 -18.85 9.44
N ARG A 84 -25.70 -19.46 10.16
CA ARG A 84 -26.03 -19.08 11.55
C ARG A 84 -25.48 -20.17 12.46
N SER A 85 -24.56 -19.77 13.34
CA SER A 85 -24.11 -20.58 14.46
C SER A 85 -24.78 -20.08 15.73
N ASP A 86 -25.20 -21.00 16.61
CA ASP A 86 -25.63 -20.64 17.97
C ASP A 86 -24.41 -20.45 18.90
N HIS A 87 -23.19 -20.64 18.39
CA HIS A 87 -21.96 -20.31 19.11
C HIS A 87 -21.83 -18.77 19.26
N PRO A 88 -21.56 -18.25 20.47
CA PRO A 88 -21.71 -16.83 20.79
C PRO A 88 -20.75 -15.88 20.04
N SER A 89 -19.67 -16.42 19.47
CA SER A 89 -18.56 -15.58 18.96
C SER A 89 -18.06 -15.95 17.56
N ASN A 90 -18.56 -17.02 16.93
CA ASN A 90 -17.96 -17.53 15.69
C ASN A 90 -18.96 -18.25 14.78
N SER A 91 -18.94 -17.91 13.50
CA SER A 91 -19.52 -18.68 12.39
C SER A 91 -18.51 -18.83 11.26
N GLN A 92 -18.47 -20.00 10.61
CA GLN A 92 -17.44 -20.29 9.60
C GLN A 92 -17.91 -21.20 8.47
N LEU A 93 -17.37 -20.95 7.28
CA LEU A 93 -17.33 -21.88 6.17
C LEU A 93 -15.96 -22.55 6.15
N VAL A 94 -15.92 -23.88 6.07
CA VAL A 94 -14.68 -24.67 6.12
C VAL A 94 -14.52 -25.44 4.81
N LEU A 95 -13.34 -25.31 4.20
CA LEU A 95 -12.93 -26.13 3.06
C LEU A 95 -12.07 -27.28 3.59
N ARG A 96 -12.42 -28.52 3.22
CA ARG A 96 -11.70 -29.73 3.63
C ARG A 96 -11.36 -30.59 2.42
N ASP A 97 -10.31 -31.39 2.56
CA ASP A 97 -9.95 -32.43 1.59
C ASP A 97 -10.72 -33.75 1.82
N SER A 98 -10.41 -34.77 1.00
CA SER A 98 -11.01 -36.11 1.10
C SER A 98 -10.62 -36.88 2.37
N LEU A 99 -9.57 -36.45 3.08
CA LEU A 99 -9.10 -37.02 4.34
C LEU A 99 -9.66 -36.25 5.55
N ASN A 100 -10.61 -35.33 5.33
CA ASN A 100 -11.23 -34.47 6.34
C ASN A 100 -10.25 -33.46 6.96
N GLN A 101 -9.10 -33.19 6.35
CA GLN A 101 -8.16 -32.15 6.78
C GLN A 101 -8.64 -30.78 6.28
N ALA A 102 -8.49 -29.74 7.09
CA ALA A 102 -8.89 -28.39 6.70
C ALA A 102 -7.86 -27.78 5.74
N LEU A 103 -8.32 -27.27 4.60
CA LEU A 103 -7.51 -26.54 3.61
C LEU A 103 -7.57 -25.03 3.85
N GLY A 104 -8.70 -24.53 4.34
CA GLY A 104 -8.90 -23.12 4.62
C GLY A 104 -10.29 -22.82 5.14
N ARG A 105 -10.50 -21.60 5.61
CA ARG A 105 -11.75 -21.16 6.25
C ARG A 105 -12.06 -19.72 5.91
N LEU A 106 -13.35 -19.44 5.71
CA LEU A 106 -13.89 -18.08 5.83
C LEU A 106 -14.62 -18.00 7.17
N ILE A 107 -14.20 -17.06 8.02
CA ILE A 107 -14.66 -16.99 9.41
C ILE A 107 -15.16 -15.58 9.72
N GLY A 108 -16.33 -15.51 10.36
CA GLY A 108 -16.84 -14.33 11.02
C GLY A 108 -16.65 -14.46 12.53
N TYR A 109 -15.98 -13.49 13.15
CA TYR A 109 -15.88 -13.38 14.60
C TYR A 109 -16.67 -12.20 15.11
N ARG A 110 -17.31 -12.38 16.26
CA ARG A 110 -17.77 -11.26 17.09
C ARG A 110 -16.82 -11.09 18.26
N THR A 111 -16.25 -9.91 18.40
CA THR A 111 -15.33 -9.55 19.49
C THR A 111 -15.93 -8.41 20.32
N THR A 112 -15.33 -8.12 21.48
CA THR A 112 -15.70 -6.95 22.30
C THR A 112 -15.47 -5.62 21.59
N ILE A 113 -14.61 -5.61 20.55
CA ILE A 113 -14.24 -4.44 19.78
C ILE A 113 -14.82 -4.45 18.36
N GLY A 114 -15.74 -5.36 18.01
CA GLY A 114 -16.43 -5.40 16.71
C GLY A 114 -16.41 -6.74 15.99
N ASP A 115 -16.89 -6.74 14.75
CA ASP A 115 -17.01 -7.93 13.92
C ASP A 115 -15.78 -8.05 12.98
N ILE A 116 -15.25 -9.27 12.85
CA ILE A 116 -14.06 -9.54 12.04
C ILE A 116 -14.42 -10.55 10.96
N MET A 117 -14.09 -10.24 9.70
CA MET A 117 -14.10 -11.20 8.62
C MET A 117 -12.66 -11.61 8.29
N ALA A 118 -12.37 -12.90 8.38
CA ALA A 118 -11.04 -13.43 8.16
C ALA A 118 -11.05 -14.59 7.16
N LEU A 119 -10.10 -14.57 6.24
CA LEU A 119 -9.64 -15.76 5.53
C LEU A 119 -8.50 -16.37 6.35
N ARG A 120 -8.56 -17.69 6.57
CA ARG A 120 -7.55 -18.41 7.35
C ARG A 120 -7.09 -19.64 6.58
N ASP A 121 -5.79 -19.86 6.50
CA ASP A 121 -5.21 -21.09 5.95
C ASP A 121 -5.28 -22.25 6.96
N SER A 122 -4.77 -23.42 6.56
CA SER A 122 -4.71 -24.61 7.41
C SER A 122 -3.76 -24.47 8.61
N GLU A 123 -2.80 -23.55 8.56
CA GLU A 123 -1.79 -23.28 9.59
C GLU A 123 -2.20 -22.17 10.57
N ASN A 124 -3.44 -21.68 10.50
CA ASN A 124 -3.94 -20.54 11.27
C ASN A 124 -3.29 -19.18 10.96
N LYS A 125 -2.64 -19.04 9.81
CA LYS A 125 -2.28 -17.73 9.27
C LYS A 125 -3.51 -17.14 8.62
N ASN A 126 -3.63 -15.83 8.74
CA ASN A 126 -4.83 -15.13 8.35
C ASN A 126 -4.53 -13.94 7.43
N PHE A 127 -5.54 -13.68 6.60
CA PHE A 127 -5.79 -12.40 5.99
C PHE A 127 -7.08 -11.88 6.61
N VAL A 128 -7.00 -10.73 7.28
CA VAL A 128 -8.12 -10.22 8.09
C VAL A 128 -8.55 -8.85 7.60
N MET A 129 -9.87 -8.69 7.46
CA MET A 129 -10.53 -7.40 7.38
C MET A 129 -11.31 -7.21 8.69
N ASN A 130 -10.89 -6.24 9.50
CA ASN A 130 -11.53 -5.93 10.78
C ASN A 130 -12.57 -4.81 10.58
N TYR A 131 -13.70 -4.88 11.30
CA TYR A 131 -14.69 -3.81 11.40
C TYR A 131 -15.05 -3.56 12.87
N ASN A 132 -14.54 -2.45 13.44
CA ASN A 132 -14.80 -2.08 14.83
C ASN A 132 -16.05 -1.19 14.96
N THR A 133 -17.01 -1.63 15.78
CA THR A 133 -18.32 -0.98 15.96
C THR A 133 -18.36 0.00 17.12
N ALA A 134 -17.31 0.09 17.94
CA ALA A 134 -17.34 0.79 19.21
C ALA A 134 -16.89 2.25 19.14
N ASN A 135 -16.23 2.72 18.06
CA ASN A 135 -15.97 4.14 17.70
C ASN A 135 -14.98 4.34 16.52
N TYR A 136 -14.55 3.28 15.80
CA TYR A 136 -13.48 3.40 14.79
C TYR A 136 -13.67 2.39 13.65
N LYS A 137 -13.74 2.80 12.37
CA LYS A 137 -13.61 1.84 11.25
C LYS A 137 -12.12 1.52 11.05
N PHE A 138 -11.63 0.54 11.80
CA PHE A 138 -10.23 0.10 11.71
C PHE A 138 -10.10 -1.05 10.72
N THR A 139 -9.46 -0.84 9.58
CA THR A 139 -9.06 -1.91 8.65
C THR A 139 -7.55 -2.04 8.69
N SER A 140 -7.01 -2.74 9.70
CA SER A 140 -5.65 -3.27 9.57
C SER A 140 -5.67 -4.44 8.61
N LEU A 141 -4.77 -4.42 7.64
CA LEU A 141 -4.40 -5.62 6.93
C LEU A 141 -3.39 -6.38 7.78
N LEU A 142 -3.84 -7.53 8.31
CA LEU A 142 -2.97 -8.50 8.94
C LEU A 142 -2.58 -9.56 7.91
N VAL A 143 -1.30 -9.86 7.83
CA VAL A 143 -0.76 -11.03 7.11
C VAL A 143 0.05 -11.83 8.13
N ASN A 144 -0.25 -13.13 8.25
CA ASN A 144 0.41 -14.02 9.22
C ASN A 144 0.31 -13.52 10.67
N ASN A 145 -0.86 -13.04 11.09
CA ASN A 145 -1.10 -12.46 12.42
C ASN A 145 -0.24 -11.23 12.77
N LYS A 146 0.44 -10.63 11.80
CA LYS A 146 1.19 -9.37 11.96
C LYS A 146 0.50 -8.27 11.18
N SER A 147 0.29 -7.12 11.81
CA SER A 147 -0.19 -5.92 11.14
C SER A 147 0.91 -5.41 10.21
N ILE A 148 0.72 -5.55 8.90
CA ILE A 148 1.66 -5.04 7.90
C ILE A 148 1.26 -3.63 7.42
N LEU A 149 -0.02 -3.32 7.51
CA LEU A 149 -0.59 -2.01 7.18
C LEU A 149 -1.73 -1.73 8.14
N SER A 150 -1.69 -0.58 8.81
CA SER A 150 -2.82 -0.07 9.59
C SER A 150 -3.35 1.20 8.93
N ALA A 151 -4.59 1.15 8.47
CA ALA A 151 -5.29 2.33 8.00
C ALA A 151 -6.44 2.62 8.95
N ARG A 152 -6.48 3.84 9.49
CA ARG A 152 -7.63 4.34 10.24
C ARG A 152 -8.45 5.22 9.31
N LEU A 153 -9.60 4.71 8.88
CA LEU A 153 -10.55 5.45 8.05
C LEU A 153 -11.73 5.83 8.94
N TYR A 154 -11.90 7.11 9.25
CA TYR A 154 -13.09 7.56 9.98
C TYR A 154 -14.25 7.81 9.02
N ASP A 155 -15.47 7.65 9.53
CA ASP A 155 -16.69 8.11 8.85
C ASP A 155 -16.98 9.56 9.22
N GLU A 156 -17.58 10.27 8.27
CA GLU A 156 -17.79 11.72 8.27
C GLU A 156 -18.56 12.23 9.50
N GLY A 157 -18.13 13.36 10.08
CA GLY A 157 -18.95 14.08 11.07
C GLY A 157 -18.22 15.05 12.01
N THR A 158 -16.89 14.93 12.19
CA THR A 158 -16.11 15.90 12.97
C THR A 158 -15.02 16.53 12.10
N PRO A 159 -14.86 17.87 12.08
CA PRO A 159 -13.98 18.58 11.15
C PRO A 159 -12.47 18.28 11.25
N GLU A 160 -12.00 17.53 12.26
CA GLU A 160 -10.56 17.42 12.57
C GLU A 160 -10.00 15.98 12.65
N GLU A 161 -10.81 14.94 12.42
CA GLU A 161 -10.32 13.56 12.53
C GLU A 161 -9.68 13.06 11.23
N THR A 162 -8.44 13.51 11.04
CA THR A 162 -7.54 13.17 9.94
C THR A 162 -7.52 11.66 9.62
N ARG A 163 -7.70 11.31 8.34
CA ARG A 163 -7.44 9.98 7.77
C ARG A 163 -5.93 9.69 7.89
N ARG A 164 -5.53 8.73 8.73
CA ARG A 164 -4.11 8.41 8.97
C ARG A 164 -3.77 6.97 8.63
N VAL A 165 -2.59 6.78 8.03
CA VAL A 165 -1.99 5.49 7.70
C VAL A 165 -0.72 5.32 8.52
N GLY A 166 -0.64 4.21 9.26
CA GLY A 166 0.53 3.82 10.04
C GLY A 166 1.16 2.55 9.47
N VAL A 167 2.45 2.61 9.17
CA VAL A 167 3.28 1.45 8.80
C VAL A 167 4.26 1.20 9.94
N GLY A 168 4.18 0.03 10.58
CA GLY A 168 4.97 -0.27 11.78
C GLY A 168 4.51 0.44 13.06
N THR A 169 3.33 1.09 13.05
CA THR A 169 2.71 1.74 14.22
C THR A 169 1.19 1.68 14.15
N SER A 170 0.52 1.48 15.28
CA SER A 170 -0.95 1.54 15.41
C SER A 170 -1.48 2.92 15.82
N SER A 171 -0.57 3.86 16.12
CA SER A 171 -0.88 5.21 16.61
C SER A 171 -0.11 6.25 15.78
N PRO A 172 -0.49 6.49 14.51
CA PRO A 172 0.20 7.42 13.63
C PRO A 172 0.09 8.87 14.11
N ARG A 173 1.22 9.60 14.13
CA ARG A 173 1.30 11.01 14.58
C ARG A 173 0.95 12.03 13.49
N ARG A 174 0.94 11.60 12.23
CA ARG A 174 0.63 12.38 11.02
C ARG A 174 -0.19 11.52 10.07
N ASN A 175 -0.64 12.09 8.95
CA ASN A 175 -1.45 11.38 7.94
C ASN A 175 -0.74 10.14 7.38
N LEU A 176 0.58 10.17 7.28
CA LEU A 176 1.42 9.00 7.04
C LEU A 176 2.52 8.95 8.11
N ASP A 177 2.59 7.87 8.89
CA ASP A 177 3.63 7.62 9.90
C ASP A 177 4.25 6.25 9.63
N VAL A 178 5.49 6.26 9.15
CA VAL A 178 6.27 5.05 8.86
C VAL A 178 7.34 4.89 9.93
N ARG A 179 7.25 3.83 10.73
CA ARG A 179 8.28 3.43 11.70
C ARG A 179 9.23 2.44 11.06
N GLY A 180 10.24 2.96 10.37
CA GLY A 180 11.27 2.17 9.69
C GLY A 180 11.72 2.84 8.40
N SER A 181 12.25 2.05 7.48
CA SER A 181 12.68 2.50 6.16
C SER A 181 11.56 2.36 5.13
N ALA A 182 11.54 3.24 4.14
CA ALA A 182 10.67 3.15 2.98
C ALA A 182 11.51 3.19 1.70
N ILE A 183 11.18 2.34 0.74
CA ILE A 183 11.65 2.45 -0.64
C ILE A 183 10.51 3.08 -1.43
N VAL A 184 10.76 4.26 -1.99
CA VAL A 184 9.82 5.01 -2.83
C VAL A 184 10.55 5.41 -4.09
N ASP A 185 9.88 5.35 -5.24
CA ASP A 185 10.46 5.79 -6.50
C ASP A 185 10.54 7.32 -6.59
N HIS A 186 9.46 8.02 -6.19
CA HIS A 186 9.44 9.48 -6.07
C HIS A 186 8.85 9.92 -4.71
N LEU A 187 9.48 10.88 -4.03
CA LEU A 187 9.00 11.48 -2.78
C LEU A 187 8.74 12.98 -2.95
N TYR A 188 7.47 13.35 -2.96
CA TYR A 188 7.02 14.74 -3.01
C TYR A 188 6.54 15.22 -1.65
N VAL A 189 7.11 16.30 -1.13
CA VAL A 189 6.78 16.84 0.21
C VAL A 189 6.27 18.28 0.07
N GLY A 190 5.08 18.56 0.61
CA GLY A 190 4.51 19.91 0.69
C GLY A 190 3.87 20.44 -0.60
N THR A 191 3.80 19.63 -1.66
CA THR A 191 3.26 20.07 -2.96
C THR A 191 1.77 19.73 -3.14
N ASN A 192 1.05 20.62 -3.80
CA ASN A 192 -0.39 20.54 -4.04
C ASN A 192 -0.67 20.44 -5.56
N SER A 193 0.16 19.72 -6.32
CA SER A 193 -0.03 19.52 -7.77
C SER A 193 -0.43 20.78 -8.56
N ALA A 194 0.40 21.83 -8.62
CA ALA A 194 0.21 22.95 -9.56
C ALA A 194 1.42 23.91 -9.68
N GLY A 195 2.64 23.44 -9.42
CA GLY A 195 3.81 24.32 -9.33
C GLY A 195 4.54 24.63 -10.64
N GLY A 196 4.19 24.00 -11.77
CA GLY A 196 4.92 24.19 -13.04
C GLY A 196 6.36 23.65 -13.05
N PHE A 197 6.81 23.01 -11.98
CA PHE A 197 8.10 22.31 -11.93
C PHE A 197 7.97 20.93 -12.57
N ASP A 198 8.91 20.59 -13.46
CA ASP A 198 9.01 19.24 -13.99
C ASP A 198 9.52 18.32 -12.88
N THR A 199 8.59 17.58 -12.28
CA THR A 199 8.89 16.68 -11.17
C THR A 199 9.53 15.38 -11.64
N ASP A 200 9.48 15.07 -12.93
CA ASP A 200 10.00 13.79 -13.45
C ASP A 200 11.54 13.74 -13.43
N GLU A 201 12.20 14.90 -13.32
CA GLU A 201 13.65 15.01 -13.18
C GLU A 201 14.14 14.61 -11.77
N TYR A 202 13.29 14.74 -10.73
CA TYR A 202 13.72 14.61 -9.34
C TYR A 202 13.08 13.43 -8.62
N LYS A 203 13.91 12.53 -8.08
CA LYS A 203 13.44 11.44 -7.19
C LYS A 203 12.90 11.95 -5.85
N MET A 204 13.30 13.15 -5.41
CA MET A 204 12.77 13.80 -4.22
C MET A 204 12.63 15.30 -4.46
N PHE A 205 11.45 15.85 -4.19
CA PHE A 205 11.15 17.27 -4.32
C PHE A 205 10.42 17.78 -3.09
N VAL A 206 10.88 18.93 -2.56
CA VAL A 206 10.36 19.55 -1.34
C VAL A 206 9.94 20.98 -1.65
N ASP A 207 8.63 21.25 -1.61
CA ASP A 207 8.09 22.60 -1.64
C ASP A 207 8.12 23.17 -0.21
N GLY A 208 9.21 23.88 0.11
CA GLY A 208 9.44 24.49 1.41
C GLY A 208 10.83 24.19 1.98
N LYS A 209 10.97 24.33 3.30
CA LYS A 209 12.26 24.14 3.99
C LYS A 209 12.42 22.69 4.42
N ALA A 210 13.60 22.14 4.15
CA ALA A 210 14.05 20.87 4.72
C ALA A 210 15.13 21.12 5.78
N ALA A 211 15.16 20.27 6.81
CA ALA A 211 16.18 20.27 7.83
C ALA A 211 16.86 18.91 7.87
N PHE A 212 18.19 18.92 7.90
CA PHE A 212 19.04 17.73 7.93
C PHE A 212 20.09 17.90 9.03
N GLU A 213 20.46 16.83 9.72
CA GLU A 213 21.62 16.84 10.62
C GLU A 213 22.92 16.84 9.80
N GLU A 214 22.95 16.09 8.70
CA GLU A 214 24.09 15.99 7.78
C GLU A 214 23.60 15.66 6.36
N VAL A 215 24.31 16.17 5.35
CA VAL A 215 24.08 15.85 3.92
C VAL A 215 25.41 15.45 3.29
N ARG A 216 25.46 14.22 2.74
CA ARG A 216 26.59 13.76 1.91
C ARG A 216 26.19 13.76 0.44
N VAL A 217 26.83 14.62 -0.34
CA VAL A 217 26.68 14.65 -1.81
C VAL A 217 27.82 13.84 -2.41
N GLN A 218 27.49 12.77 -3.15
CA GLN A 218 28.46 11.91 -3.81
C GLN A 218 28.17 11.87 -5.31
N LEU A 219 28.97 12.59 -6.08
CA LEU A 219 28.92 12.55 -7.54
C LEU A 219 29.66 11.32 -8.08
N SER A 220 29.26 10.85 -9.25
CA SER A 220 29.97 9.82 -10.01
C SER A 220 31.22 10.34 -10.72
N GLN A 221 31.30 11.66 -10.93
CA GLN A 221 32.42 12.33 -11.57
C GLN A 221 33.53 12.64 -10.56
N ASN A 222 34.78 12.68 -11.05
CA ASN A 222 35.95 12.95 -10.24
C ASN A 222 36.02 14.44 -9.86
N TRP A 223 35.98 14.75 -8.57
CA TRP A 223 36.33 16.06 -8.02
C TRP A 223 37.86 16.22 -8.05
N GLY A 224 38.40 16.62 -9.19
CA GLY A 224 39.85 16.77 -9.36
C GLY A 224 40.39 18.06 -8.75
N ASP A 225 41.64 17.99 -8.27
CA ASP A 225 42.50 19.10 -7.86
C ASP A 225 43.38 19.51 -9.05
N TYR A 226 42.74 20.09 -10.06
CA TYR A 226 43.40 20.42 -11.32
C TYR A 226 44.06 21.80 -11.30
N VAL A 227 43.72 22.65 -10.32
CA VAL A 227 44.30 23.99 -10.21
C VAL A 227 45.79 23.93 -9.84
N PHE A 228 46.22 22.89 -9.13
CA PHE A 228 47.63 22.66 -8.84
C PHE A 228 48.37 21.85 -9.91
N ALA A 229 47.71 21.51 -11.03
CA ALA A 229 48.39 20.82 -12.14
C ALA A 229 49.43 21.75 -12.79
N PRO A 230 50.61 21.23 -13.22
CA PRO A 230 51.65 22.04 -13.86
C PRO A 230 51.19 22.81 -15.10
N GLU A 231 50.22 22.25 -15.82
CA GLU A 231 49.59 22.83 -17.01
C GLU A 231 48.49 23.85 -16.72
N TYR A 232 48.13 24.08 -15.45
CA TYR A 232 47.10 25.05 -15.10
C TYR A 232 47.61 26.49 -15.26
N GLU A 233 46.97 27.23 -16.16
CA GLU A 233 47.30 28.64 -16.42
C GLU A 233 46.57 29.55 -15.43
N LEU A 234 47.25 29.88 -14.33
CA LEU A 234 46.75 30.87 -13.37
C LEU A 234 46.65 32.25 -14.05
N ARG A 235 45.44 32.80 -14.02
CA ARG A 235 45.15 34.15 -14.55
C ARG A 235 46.05 35.19 -13.84
N SER A 236 46.49 36.22 -14.55
CA SER A 236 47.24 37.31 -13.89
C SER A 236 46.31 38.15 -13.00
N LEU A 237 46.83 38.75 -11.93
CA LEU A 237 46.04 39.66 -11.07
C LEU A 237 45.51 40.89 -11.83
N ALA A 238 46.22 41.33 -12.87
CA ALA A 238 45.77 42.43 -13.73
C ALA A 238 44.55 42.01 -14.56
N ASP A 239 44.60 40.84 -15.20
CA ASP A 239 43.49 40.31 -15.99
C ASP A 239 42.30 39.91 -15.12
N LEU A 240 42.56 39.41 -13.91
CA LEU A 240 41.53 39.13 -12.92
C LEU A 240 40.81 40.41 -12.49
N ARG A 241 41.56 41.49 -12.21
CA ARG A 241 40.97 42.80 -11.90
C ARG A 241 40.13 43.32 -13.06
N ALA A 242 40.66 43.29 -14.29
CA ALA A 242 39.94 43.73 -15.47
C ALA A 242 38.64 42.92 -15.67
N TYR A 243 38.67 41.61 -15.39
CA TYR A 243 37.47 40.78 -15.44
C TYR A 243 36.42 41.18 -14.40
N ILE A 244 36.83 41.35 -13.14
CA ILE A 244 35.91 41.76 -12.06
C ILE A 244 35.32 43.15 -12.35
N GLU A 245 36.10 44.08 -12.86
CA GLU A 245 35.63 45.41 -13.26
C GLU A 245 34.63 45.36 -14.43
N ALA A 246 34.84 44.44 -15.37
CA ALA A 246 33.96 44.28 -16.54
C ALA A 246 32.64 43.54 -16.23
N TYR A 247 32.69 42.50 -15.38
CA TYR A 247 31.57 41.57 -15.17
C TYR A 247 30.96 41.62 -13.77
N GLY A 248 31.66 42.18 -12.77
CA GLY A 248 31.15 42.34 -11.41
C GLY A 248 31.14 41.06 -10.55
N HIS A 249 31.74 39.96 -11.01
CA HIS A 249 31.88 38.70 -10.27
C HIS A 249 33.22 38.01 -10.61
N LEU A 250 33.57 36.98 -9.83
CA LEU A 250 34.78 36.20 -10.08
C LEU A 250 34.64 35.31 -11.32
N PRO A 251 35.75 35.00 -12.02
CA PRO A 251 35.76 33.94 -13.03
C PRO A 251 35.23 32.63 -12.42
N ASN A 252 34.53 31.84 -13.22
CA ASN A 252 33.96 30.55 -12.82
C ASN A 252 32.88 30.59 -11.73
N ILE A 253 32.57 31.74 -11.13
CA ILE A 253 31.43 31.91 -10.22
C ILE A 253 30.30 32.59 -10.99
N PRO A 254 29.08 32.04 -10.99
CA PRO A 254 27.93 32.67 -11.64
C PRO A 254 27.63 34.04 -11.05
N SER A 255 27.10 34.92 -11.90
CA SER A 255 26.56 36.21 -11.47
C SER A 255 25.35 36.02 -10.54
N ALA A 256 25.01 37.06 -9.78
CA ALA A 256 23.83 37.02 -8.91
C ALA A 256 22.52 36.73 -9.68
N ALA A 257 22.41 37.20 -10.92
CA ALA A 257 21.25 36.95 -11.78
C ALA A 257 21.16 35.48 -12.21
N GLU A 258 22.29 34.84 -12.53
CA GLU A 258 22.33 33.41 -12.87
C GLU A 258 22.03 32.50 -11.67
N MET A 259 22.19 33.00 -10.44
CA MET A 259 21.86 32.25 -9.23
C MET A 259 20.39 32.34 -8.81
N GLU A 260 19.58 33.22 -9.43
CA GLU A 260 18.16 33.37 -9.08
C GLU A 260 17.35 32.10 -9.36
N ASP A 261 17.71 31.35 -10.40
CA ASP A 261 17.05 30.11 -10.81
C ASP A 261 17.46 28.89 -9.96
N GLY A 262 18.38 29.08 -9.01
CA GLY A 262 18.94 28.03 -8.18
C GLY A 262 20.19 27.37 -8.78
N MET A 263 20.89 26.59 -7.97
CA MET A 263 22.11 25.89 -8.38
C MET A 263 22.26 24.55 -7.66
N GLU A 264 22.94 23.63 -8.33
CA GLU A 264 23.37 22.37 -7.75
C GLU A 264 24.42 22.63 -6.67
N VAL A 265 24.14 22.15 -5.45
CA VAL A 265 25.04 22.30 -4.30
C VAL A 265 26.46 21.79 -4.61
N SER A 266 26.57 20.71 -5.39
CA SER A 266 27.89 20.18 -5.76
C SER A 266 28.67 21.08 -6.71
N ASP A 267 28.00 21.78 -7.63
CA ASP A 267 28.67 22.66 -8.59
C ASP A 267 29.22 23.91 -7.89
N ILE A 268 28.41 24.53 -7.03
CA ILE A 268 28.87 25.72 -6.29
C ILE A 268 29.98 25.38 -5.29
N VAL A 269 29.91 24.24 -4.61
CA VAL A 269 30.99 23.77 -3.72
C VAL A 269 32.27 23.51 -4.52
N HIS A 270 32.16 22.92 -5.72
CA HIS A 270 33.31 22.70 -6.59
C HIS A 270 33.96 24.02 -7.06
N ARG A 271 33.16 24.97 -7.56
CA ARG A 271 33.68 26.29 -7.99
C ARG A 271 34.31 27.08 -6.85
N GLN A 272 33.73 26.98 -5.64
CA GLN A 272 34.32 27.56 -4.44
C GLN A 272 35.68 26.94 -4.12
N MET A 273 35.82 25.61 -4.26
CA MET A 273 37.10 24.93 -4.07
C MET A 273 38.17 25.43 -5.05
N VAL A 274 37.84 25.51 -6.34
CA VAL A 274 38.73 26.05 -7.38
C VAL A 274 39.15 27.49 -7.05
N THR A 275 38.21 28.32 -6.60
CA THR A 275 38.51 29.70 -6.19
C THR A 275 39.46 29.75 -4.99
N ILE A 276 39.30 28.84 -4.02
CA ILE A 276 40.19 28.72 -2.85
C ILE A 276 41.59 28.26 -3.27
N GLU A 277 41.69 27.33 -4.23
CA GLU A 277 42.95 26.84 -4.78
C GLU A 277 43.69 27.96 -5.54
N GLU A 278 43.01 28.71 -6.41
CA GLU A 278 43.56 29.87 -7.10
C GLU A 278 44.02 30.95 -6.10
N LEU A 279 43.20 31.26 -5.09
CA LEU A 279 43.56 32.19 -4.02
C LEU A 279 44.81 31.76 -3.27
N THR A 280 44.98 30.45 -3.06
CA THR A 280 46.17 29.86 -2.43
C THR A 280 47.40 30.10 -3.31
N LEU A 281 47.31 29.90 -4.62
CA LEU A 281 48.40 30.19 -5.56
C LEU A 281 48.79 31.67 -5.57
N TYR A 282 47.82 32.59 -5.62
CA TYR A 282 48.10 34.02 -5.53
C TYR A 282 48.78 34.39 -4.20
N THR A 283 48.35 33.78 -3.09
CA THR A 283 48.94 34.02 -1.77
C THR A 283 50.39 33.55 -1.71
N LEU A 284 50.70 32.38 -2.29
CA LEU A 284 52.07 31.88 -2.39
C LEU A 284 52.95 32.77 -3.27
N GLN A 285 52.42 33.27 -4.39
CA GLN A 285 53.12 34.22 -5.25
C GLN A 285 53.42 35.54 -4.51
N GLN A 286 52.42 36.10 -3.83
CA GLN A 286 52.57 37.33 -3.04
C GLN A 286 53.59 37.16 -1.92
N GLN A 287 53.58 36.03 -1.21
CA GLN A 287 54.56 35.75 -0.15
C GLN A 287 55.99 35.71 -0.71
N LYS A 288 56.17 35.10 -1.89
CA LYS A 288 57.47 35.07 -2.57
C LYS A 288 57.96 36.50 -2.91
N GLU A 289 57.10 37.33 -3.50
CA GLU A 289 57.43 38.72 -3.83
C GLU A 289 57.78 39.54 -2.56
N ILE A 290 57.05 39.34 -1.47
CA ILE A 290 57.32 40.00 -0.18
C ILE A 290 58.70 39.61 0.36
N ASP A 291 59.08 38.34 0.27
CA ASP A 291 60.36 37.86 0.77
C ASP A 291 61.53 38.37 -0.09
N GLU A 292 61.35 38.43 -1.42
CA GLU A 292 62.31 39.07 -2.33
C GLU A 292 62.46 40.57 -2.04
N LEU A 293 61.36 41.30 -1.82
CA LEU A 293 61.40 42.72 -1.45
C LEU A 293 62.10 42.93 -0.10
N LYS A 294 61.83 42.10 0.91
CA LYS A 294 62.53 42.16 2.20
C LYS A 294 64.03 41.94 2.06
N ALA A 295 64.44 40.98 1.23
CA ALA A 295 65.85 40.73 0.97
C ALA A 295 66.53 41.94 0.30
N GLN A 296 65.88 42.54 -0.71
CA GLN A 296 66.38 43.75 -1.37
C GLN A 296 66.48 44.93 -0.41
N VAL A 297 65.48 45.13 0.47
CA VAL A 297 65.49 46.19 1.49
C VAL A 297 66.64 45.99 2.48
N GLN A 298 66.90 44.76 2.92
CA GLN A 298 68.03 44.46 3.81
C GLN A 298 69.37 44.78 3.14
N GLU A 299 69.52 44.47 1.86
CA GLU A 299 70.74 44.75 1.13
C GLU A 299 70.96 46.25 0.91
N LEU A 300 69.91 46.98 0.53
CA LEU A 300 69.94 48.44 0.44
C LEU A 300 70.30 49.08 1.80
N MET A 301 69.77 48.58 2.91
CA MET A 301 70.10 49.07 4.24
C MET A 301 71.59 48.89 4.58
N LYS A 302 72.23 47.79 4.16
CA LYS A 302 73.67 47.60 4.35
C LYS A 302 74.47 48.62 3.54
N VAL A 303 74.09 48.84 2.28
CA VAL A 303 74.76 49.82 1.40
C VAL A 303 74.64 51.22 1.98
N VAL A 304 73.44 51.63 2.42
CA VAL A 304 73.22 52.95 3.03
C VAL A 304 74.08 53.14 4.28
N LYS A 305 74.17 52.14 5.18
CA LYS A 305 75.06 52.20 6.35
C LYS A 305 76.53 52.34 5.97
N ALA A 306 77.01 51.51 5.03
CA ALA A 306 78.39 51.56 4.57
C ALA A 306 78.76 52.89 3.88
N THR A 307 77.77 53.62 3.35
CA THR A 307 77.97 54.93 2.72
C THR A 307 77.86 56.08 3.72
N ALA A 308 77.09 55.91 4.80
CA ALA A 308 76.96 56.89 5.88
C ALA A 308 78.15 56.87 6.87
N GLU A 309 78.92 55.78 6.90
CA GLU A 309 80.14 55.63 7.72
C GLU A 309 81.42 56.12 7.00
N LYS A 310 81.31 56.60 5.76
CA LYS A 310 82.39 57.26 5.00
C LYS A 310 82.23 58.78 5.02
#